data_AF-A0A858SYW6-F1
#
_entry.id   AF-A0A858SYW6-F1
#
_cell.length_a   1.000
_cell.length_b   1.000
_cell.length_c   1.000
_cell.angle_alpha   90.00
_cell.angle_beta   90.00
_cell.angle_gamma   90.00
#
_symmetry.space_group_name_H-M   'P 1'
#
loop_
_entity.id
_entity.type
_entity.pdbx_description
1 polymer ?
#
loop_
_entity_poly.entity_id
_entity_poly.type
_entity_poly.pdbx_seq_one_letter_code
_entity_poly.pdbx_strand_id
1 'polypeptide(L)' 'MNVLAYLIPVSLILGGLGLAGFIYTLRSSQYEDPEGDSRRILSDTWDQHPRPDDAGQVRKDRPSDN' A
#
# COMPACT_ATOMS: atom_id res chain seq x y z
N MET A 1 -2.65 17.03 44.34
CA MET A 1 -1.62 17.30 43.32
C MET A 1 -0.79 16.08 42.86
N ASN A 2 -1.01 14.85 43.35
CA ASN A 2 -0.21 13.68 42.91
C ASN A 2 -0.53 13.17 41.49
N VAL A 3 -1.78 13.30 41.02
CA VAL A 3 -2.17 12.67 39.75
C VAL A 3 -1.46 13.31 38.54
N LEU A 4 -1.24 14.63 38.57
CA LEU A 4 -0.51 15.35 37.53
C LEU A 4 0.94 14.89 37.40
N ALA A 5 1.57 14.48 38.50
CA ALA A 5 2.94 13.96 38.50
C ALA A 5 3.08 12.65 37.70
N TYR A 6 1.99 11.88 37.54
CA TYR A 6 1.94 10.69 36.70
C TYR A 6 1.39 10.97 35.30
N LEU A 7 0.35 11.79 35.20
CA LEU A 7 -0.31 12.04 33.91
C LEU A 7 0.59 12.82 32.95
N ILE A 8 1.36 13.80 33.42
CA ILE A 8 2.28 14.57 32.56
C ILE A 8 3.32 13.65 31.87
N PRO A 9 4.11 12.85 32.60
CA PRO A 9 5.09 11.97 31.94
C PRO A 9 4.42 10.90 31.09
N VAL A 10 3.28 10.34 31.52
CA VAL A 10 2.54 9.36 30.71
C VAL A 10 2.08 9.97 29.38
N SER A 11 1.52 11.18 29.39
CA SER A 11 1.08 11.88 28.18
C SER A 11 2.25 12.23 27.26
N LEU A 12 3.39 12.65 27.81
CA LEU A 12 4.60 12.93 27.02
C LEU A 12 5.14 11.65 26.36
N ILE A 13 5.16 10.53 27.08
CA ILE A 13 5.55 9.22 26.52
C ILE A 13 4.59 8.80 25.42
N LEU A 14 3.27 8.89 25.66
CA LEU A 14 2.26 8.54 24.66
C LEU A 14 2.37 9.40 23.39
N GLY A 15 2.55 10.71 23.56
CA GLY A 15 2.77 11.64 22.45
C GLY A 15 4.07 11.35 21.69
N GLY A 16 5.15 11.04 22.42
CA GLY A 16 6.43 10.65 21.83
C GLY A 16 6.36 9.35 21.04
N LEU A 17 5.69 8.32 21.58
CA LEU A 17 5.46 7.05 20.89
C LEU A 17 4.61 7.24 19.64
N GLY A 18 3.54 8.05 19.71
CA GLY A 18 2.72 8.39 18.57
C GLY A 18 3.51 9.11 17.47
N LEU A 19 4.33 10.10 17.85
CA LEU A 19 5.18 10.82 16.90
C LEU A 19 6.25 9.93 16.28
N ALA A 20 6.91 9.07 17.07
CA ALA A 20 7.88 8.11 16.57
C ALA A 20 7.24 7.11 15.59
N GLY A 21 6.06 6.60 15.93
CA GLY A 21 5.27 5.74 15.05
C GLY A 21 4.90 6.46 13.74
N PHE A 22 4.45 7.71 13.81
CA PHE A 22 4.13 8.51 12.64
C PHE A 22 5.34 8.73 11.71
N ILE A 23 6.51 9.05 12.27
CA ILE A 23 7.74 9.19 11.48
C ILE A 23 8.15 7.84 10.87
N TYR A 24 7.98 6.74 11.62
CA TYR A 24 8.25 5.39 11.12
C TYR A 24 7.37 5.05 9.91
N THR A 25 6.06 5.31 9.97
CA THR A 25 5.16 5.03 8.84
C THR A 25 5.54 5.84 7.60
N LEU A 26 5.86 7.13 7.75
CA LEU A 26 6.33 7.97 6.65
C LEU A 26 7.63 7.46 6.02
N ARG A 27 8.58 6.98 6.84
CA ARG A 27 9.86 6.44 6.35
C ARG A 27 9.76 5.04 5.75
N SER A 28 8.69 4.30 6.04
CA SER A 28 8.63 2.88 5.74
C SER A 28 8.31 2.51 4.29
N SER A 29 8.29 3.46 3.35
CA SER A 29 7.89 3.21 1.95
C SER A 29 6.54 2.49 1.77
N GLN A 30 5.75 2.33 2.85
CA GLN A 30 4.41 1.73 2.85
C GLN A 30 3.42 2.55 2.00
N TYR A 31 3.79 3.76 1.61
CA TYR A 31 3.03 4.66 0.74
C TYR A 31 3.66 4.83 -0.65
N GLU A 32 4.57 3.94 -1.07
CA GLU A 32 5.12 3.99 -2.43
C GLU A 32 4.15 3.44 -3.49
N ASP A 33 3.19 2.58 -3.11
CA ASP A 33 2.15 2.08 -4.03
C ASP A 33 0.68 2.19 -3.54
N PRO A 34 0.22 3.32 -2.95
CA PRO A 34 -1.19 3.53 -2.66
C PRO A 34 -2.01 3.73 -3.94
N GLU A 35 -1.36 4.16 -5.03
CA GLU A 35 -1.99 4.41 -6.33
C GLU A 35 -2.19 3.14 -7.16
N GLY A 36 -1.33 2.12 -7.04
CA GLY A 36 -1.45 0.88 -7.81
C GLY A 36 -2.66 0.03 -7.42
N ASP A 37 -3.02 -0.01 -6.13
CA ASP A 37 -4.18 -0.77 -5.65
C ASP A 37 -5.49 -0.01 -5.88
N SER A 38 -5.50 1.31 -5.64
CA SER A 38 -6.67 2.16 -5.87
C SER A 38 -6.97 2.39 -7.36
N ARG A 39 -5.96 2.47 -8.23
CA ARG A 39 -6.21 2.53 -9.69
C ARG A 39 -6.75 1.22 -10.25
N ARG A 40 -6.45 0.07 -9.64
CA ARG A 40 -6.96 -1.23 -10.08
C ARG A 40 -8.43 -1.43 -9.72
N ILE A 41 -8.87 -0.97 -8.55
CA ILE A 41 -10.29 -1.11 -8.14
C ILE A 41 -11.23 -0.14 -8.86
N LEU A 42 -10.71 0.96 -9.42
CA LEU A 42 -11.46 1.89 -10.26
C LEU A 42 -11.25 1.68 -11.78
N SER A 43 -10.48 0.66 -12.20
CA SER A 43 -10.25 0.44 -13.63
C SER A 43 -11.26 -0.55 -14.23
N ASP A 44 -12.09 -0.05 -15.15
CA ASP A 44 -13.08 -0.87 -15.89
C ASP A 44 -12.43 -1.85 -16.90
N THR A 45 -11.12 -1.74 -17.13
CA THR A 45 -10.37 -2.42 -18.21
C THR A 45 -10.56 -3.95 -18.24
N TRP A 46 -10.86 -4.56 -17.09
CA TRP A 46 -11.04 -6.01 -16.96
C TRP A 46 -12.33 -6.40 -16.22
N ASP A 47 -13.28 -5.48 -16.06
CA ASP A 47 -14.57 -5.77 -15.42
C ASP A 47 -15.44 -6.68 -16.29
N GLN A 48 -15.33 -6.53 -17.61
CA GLN A 48 -16.14 -7.29 -18.55
C GLN A 48 -15.47 -8.59 -19.02
N HIS A 49 -14.15 -8.70 -18.97
CA HIS A 49 -13.41 -9.90 -19.34
C HIS A 49 -12.14 -10.04 -18.48
N PRO A 50 -11.81 -11.26 -18.03
CA PRO A 50 -10.58 -11.50 -17.27
C PRO A 50 -9.34 -11.18 -18.12
N ARG A 51 -8.24 -10.81 -17.45
CA ARG A 51 -6.96 -10.63 -18.13
C ARG A 51 -6.60 -11.90 -18.91
N PRO A 52 -6.13 -11.77 -20.17
CA PRO A 52 -5.61 -12.90 -20.91
C PRO A 52 -4.46 -13.49 -20.10
N ASP A 53 -4.50 -14.80 -19.86
CA ASP A 53 -3.39 -15.52 -19.28
C ASP A 53 -2.19 -15.47 -20.23
N ASP A 54 -1.00 -15.31 -19.67
CA ASP A 54 0.27 -15.16 -20.41
C ASP A 54 0.50 -16.31 -21.40
N ALA A 55 -0.16 -17.46 -21.19
CA ALA A 55 -0.18 -18.61 -22.08
C ALA A 55 -0.79 -18.33 -23.48
N GLY A 56 -1.64 -17.31 -23.61
CA GLY A 56 -2.22 -16.87 -24.88
C GLY A 56 -1.28 -16.00 -25.72
N GLN A 57 -0.36 -15.27 -25.07
CA GLN A 57 0.59 -14.36 -25.75
C GLN A 57 1.72 -15.15 -26.42
N VAL A 58 2.22 -16.22 -25.78
CA VAL A 58 3.32 -17.10 -26.25
C VAL A 58 2.96 -17.94 -27.49
N ARG A 59 1.69 -17.94 -27.92
CA ARG A 59 1.27 -18.65 -29.14
C ARG A 59 1.11 -17.76 -30.36
N LYS A 60 1.10 -16.43 -30.19
CA LYS A 60 0.84 -15.49 -31.29
C LYS A 60 2.13 -15.01 -31.98
N ASP A 61 3.27 -15.17 -31.32
CA ASP A 61 4.61 -14.82 -31.76
C ASP A 61 5.34 -15.95 -32.51
N ARG A 62 4.77 -17.16 -32.59
CA ARG A 62 5.30 -18.22 -33.47
C ARG A 62 5.01 -17.85 -34.92
N PRO A 63 6.02 -17.55 -35.76
CA PRO A 63 5.80 -17.27 -37.16
C PRO A 63 5.16 -18.50 -37.81
N SER A 64 4.02 -18.32 -38.47
CA SER A 64 3.47 -19.34 -39.36
C SER A 64 4.31 -19.35 -40.64
N ASP A 65 5.48 -19.98 -40.57
CA ASP A 65 6.29 -20.24 -41.77
C ASP A 65 5.52 -21.20 -42.68
N ASN A 66 5.06 -20.66 -43.82
CA ASN A 66 4.54 -21.43 -44.96
C ASN A 66 5.09 -20.84 -46.26
#